data_AF-A0A3D5FPQ7-F1
#
_entry.id   AF-A0A3D5FPQ7-F1
#
_cell.length_a   1.000
_cell.length_b   1.000
_cell.length_c   1.000
_cell.angle_alpha   90.00
_cell.angle_beta   90.00
_cell.angle_gamma   90.00
#
_symmetry.space_group_name_H-M   'P 1'
#
loop_
_entity.id
_entity.type
_entity.pdbx_description
1 polymer ?
#
loop_
_entity_poly.entity_id
_entity_poly.type
_entity_poly.pdbx_seq_one_letter_code
_entity_poly.pdbx_strand_id
1 'polypeptide(L)'
;MRRRRLRTGLTLLTLTLLTFTVLSFTSFRPDVRFLVFSLDHEGAYEGVLIRDRGWNGLMTVNLDYAKSHFEDHGVVAPRGWYISYFQEEKRFTEVRRDSLNVQAAAMLGLTPQEREVTGLGNDLVAGRWLQAGDSEVCLLPMAMAVPLGIDSLAVEDGSAHVQIFGKRFDVIGLFEAKAFEAITDLDDEPLTPADFQLSSTDALGPGAGAGPTMVVVEDEILSDVRSFVHLSAEHVLVMPYKTLQVVFGDLRSIGVKLNPEAPVESLIEDYLVRIAGTLFAGLRDGDEVSVSSYTSLGITSVEGMEALIVPMLIAALIVLNAMMGAVYERFREIGIYSSVGLAPMHIALLFIAEACVYAVIGVTLGYMFGQGLGKILVHYDLLSGLSLNYSSMAAIVSAVMVMAVVLLSTLYPARLAARSAVPDTVRRWQPPPPEGDDWSFDFPFMVGETEVEGIAGFLAGFFNAYGEESIGVLYADKVRIVEESNQRGERELALQLLLWLAPFDMGVSQFVQVEFTPSSTRGAYGVDVYIRRLSGQDTYWQRVNSGFFNALRKEFLLWHTMADDDKVYHRDMAREMLAAGADVVFSDERAAG
;
A
#
# COMPACT_ATOMS: atom_id res chain seq x y z
N MET A 1 30.60 -13.54 -3.91
CA MET A 1 30.68 -12.78 -5.18
C MET A 1 32.04 -12.83 -5.93
N ARG A 2 33.20 -13.18 -5.32
CA ARG A 2 34.53 -13.08 -5.97
C ARG A 2 34.80 -13.99 -7.17
N ARG A 3 34.11 -15.14 -7.31
CA ARG A 3 34.40 -16.14 -8.36
C ARG A 3 33.79 -15.84 -9.74
N ARG A 4 32.84 -14.90 -9.85
CA ARG A 4 31.99 -14.75 -11.06
C ARG A 4 31.72 -13.28 -11.42
N ARG A 5 32.81 -12.50 -11.57
CA ARG A 5 32.78 -11.03 -11.72
C ARG A 5 32.00 -10.53 -12.94
N LEU A 6 32.01 -11.27 -14.05
CA LEU A 6 31.44 -10.82 -15.32
C LEU A 6 29.90 -10.77 -15.29
N ARG A 7 29.24 -11.79 -14.74
CA ARG A 7 27.77 -11.79 -14.60
C ARG A 7 27.29 -10.76 -13.59
N THR A 8 27.97 -10.67 -12.44
CA THR A 8 27.67 -9.64 -11.43
C THR A 8 27.81 -8.24 -12.03
N GLY A 9 28.86 -8.00 -12.82
CA GLY A 9 29.05 -6.74 -13.54
C GLY A 9 27.94 -6.44 -14.54
N LEU A 10 27.55 -7.42 -15.36
CA LEU A 10 26.44 -7.25 -16.31
C LEU A 10 25.11 -6.97 -15.61
N THR A 11 24.80 -7.68 -14.53
CA THR A 11 23.55 -7.48 -13.77
C THR A 11 23.51 -6.08 -13.16
N LEU A 12 24.62 -5.64 -12.56
CA LEU A 12 24.76 -4.28 -12.04
C LEU A 12 24.64 -3.22 -13.14
N LEU A 13 25.24 -3.45 -14.31
CA LEU A 13 25.13 -2.56 -15.46
C LEU A 13 23.68 -2.45 -15.93
N THR A 14 22.96 -3.57 -16.05
CA THR A 14 21.54 -3.57 -16.40
C THR A 14 20.70 -2.79 -15.40
N LEU A 15 20.93 -2.96 -14.10
CA LEU A 15 20.21 -2.22 -13.06
C LEU A 15 20.55 -0.72 -13.05
N THR A 16 21.80 -0.38 -13.34
CA THR A 16 22.27 1.01 -13.49
C THR A 16 21.55 1.66 -14.67
N LEU A 17 21.51 0.99 -15.83
CA LEU A 17 20.81 1.46 -17.02
C LEU A 17 19.30 1.57 -16.81
N LEU A 18 18.68 0.57 -16.17
CA LEU A 18 17.26 0.61 -15.83
C LEU A 18 16.97 1.84 -14.96
N THR A 19 17.73 2.05 -13.89
CA THR A 19 17.55 3.20 -13.00
C THR A 19 17.69 4.52 -13.78
N PHE A 20 18.68 4.61 -14.66
CA PHE A 20 18.84 5.78 -15.53
C PHE A 20 17.62 6.00 -16.44
N THR A 21 17.10 4.94 -17.06
CA THR A 21 15.89 5.00 -17.89
C THR A 21 14.68 5.45 -17.08
N VAL A 22 14.43 4.84 -15.92
CA VAL A 22 13.31 5.24 -15.04
C VAL A 22 13.44 6.72 -14.66
N LEU A 23 14.63 7.15 -14.24
CA LEU A 23 14.86 8.54 -13.85
C LEU A 23 14.67 9.52 -15.02
N SER A 24 15.07 9.14 -16.23
CA SER A 24 15.01 10.02 -17.40
C SER A 24 13.60 10.14 -17.99
N PHE A 25 12.78 9.08 -17.91
CA PHE A 25 11.43 9.06 -18.47
C PHE A 25 10.33 9.36 -17.45
N THR A 26 10.62 9.35 -16.14
CA THR A 26 9.64 9.75 -15.12
C THR A 26 9.70 11.26 -14.93
N SER A 27 8.74 11.99 -15.52
CA SER A 27 8.61 13.43 -15.30
C SER A 27 7.60 13.70 -14.19
N PHE A 28 8.07 14.31 -13.11
CA PHE A 28 7.22 14.86 -12.05
C PHE A 28 7.03 16.35 -12.27
N ARG A 29 5.87 16.77 -12.75
CA ARG A 29 5.53 18.19 -12.84
C ARG A 29 4.71 18.57 -11.61
N PRO A 30 5.16 19.56 -10.81
CA PRO A 30 4.28 20.21 -9.86
C PRO A 30 3.13 20.82 -10.66
N ASP A 31 1.92 20.40 -10.36
CA ASP A 31 0.68 20.88 -10.97
C ASP A 31 -0.20 21.45 -9.85
N VAL A 32 -1.02 22.43 -10.18
CA VAL A 32 -1.98 23.02 -9.23
C VAL A 32 -3.35 22.68 -9.75
N ARG A 33 -4.11 21.89 -8.98
CA ARG A 33 -5.53 21.69 -9.26
C ARG A 33 -6.34 22.56 -8.34
N PHE A 34 -7.41 23.14 -8.87
CA PHE A 34 -8.38 23.90 -8.09
C PHE A 34 -9.55 22.99 -7.74
N LEU A 35 -9.89 22.94 -6.45
CA LEU A 35 -11.13 22.36 -5.97
C LEU A 35 -12.15 23.50 -5.86
N VAL A 36 -13.29 23.34 -6.52
CA VAL A 36 -14.36 24.33 -6.58
C VAL A 36 -15.60 23.72 -5.93
N PHE A 37 -16.17 24.44 -4.96
CA PHE A 37 -17.38 24.03 -4.24
C PHE A 37 -18.44 25.09 -4.39
N SER A 38 -19.55 24.79 -5.06
CA SER A 38 -20.68 25.72 -5.15
C SER A 38 -21.37 25.84 -3.79
N LEU A 39 -21.80 27.05 -3.44
CA LEU A 39 -22.55 27.36 -2.23
C LEU A 39 -24.00 27.72 -2.59
N ASP A 40 -24.94 27.30 -1.75
CA ASP A 40 -26.39 27.40 -2.00
C ASP A 40 -26.96 28.75 -1.53
N HIS A 41 -26.39 29.85 -2.03
CA HIS A 41 -26.85 31.21 -1.81
C HIS A 41 -26.38 32.15 -2.93
N GLU A 42 -27.09 33.26 -3.09
CA GLU A 42 -26.72 34.30 -4.05
C GLU A 42 -25.64 35.23 -3.48
N GLY A 43 -24.63 35.54 -4.29
CA GLY A 43 -23.51 36.38 -3.91
C GLY A 43 -23.83 37.88 -3.95
N ALA A 44 -23.31 38.62 -2.97
CA ALA A 44 -23.52 40.07 -2.89
C ALA A 44 -22.88 40.87 -4.05
N TYR A 45 -21.82 40.36 -4.68
CA TYR A 45 -21.11 41.04 -5.76
C TYR A 45 -20.31 40.06 -6.64
N GLU A 46 -20.01 40.46 -7.87
CA GLU A 46 -19.11 39.71 -8.74
C GLU A 46 -17.65 40.00 -8.35
N GLY A 47 -16.89 38.98 -7.98
CA GLY A 47 -15.54 39.17 -7.44
C GLY A 47 -15.11 38.07 -6.46
N VAL A 48 -14.27 38.44 -5.50
CA VAL A 48 -13.62 37.51 -4.58
C VAL A 48 -13.68 38.01 -3.13
N LEU A 49 -13.82 37.09 -2.18
CA LEU A 49 -13.62 37.29 -0.76
C LEU A 49 -12.46 36.40 -0.31
N ILE A 50 -11.40 37.03 0.20
CA ILE A 50 -10.21 36.36 0.69
C ILE A 50 -10.25 36.41 2.21
N ARG A 51 -10.41 35.25 2.85
CA ARG A 51 -10.32 35.11 4.31
C ARG A 51 -9.82 33.74 4.70
N ASP A 52 -9.34 33.62 5.93
CA ASP A 52 -9.08 32.31 6.51
C ASP A 52 -10.39 31.60 6.88
N ARG A 53 -10.43 30.27 6.73
CA ARG A 53 -11.63 29.46 7.02
C ARG A 53 -12.05 29.54 8.49
N GLY A 54 -11.09 29.75 9.40
CA GLY A 54 -11.33 29.93 10.83
C GLY A 54 -11.38 31.39 11.28
N TRP A 55 -11.48 32.35 10.35
CA TRP A 55 -11.35 33.78 10.62
C TRP A 55 -10.04 34.18 11.31
N ASN A 56 -8.96 33.41 11.14
CA ASN A 56 -7.64 33.81 11.61
C ASN A 56 -7.13 35.06 10.88
N GLY A 57 -6.21 35.79 11.51
CA GLY A 57 -5.60 36.97 10.89
C GLY A 57 -4.80 36.60 9.64
N LEU A 58 -5.00 37.36 8.56
CA LEU A 58 -4.20 37.26 7.34
C LEU A 58 -2.90 38.04 7.49
N MET A 59 -1.84 37.56 6.85
CA MET A 59 -0.57 38.28 6.79
C MET A 59 -0.68 39.47 5.84
N THR A 60 0.06 40.56 6.10
CA THR A 60 0.06 41.76 5.25
C THR A 60 0.42 41.47 3.79
N VAL A 61 1.26 40.46 3.53
CA VAL A 61 1.63 40.01 2.18
C VAL A 61 0.41 39.58 1.36
N ASN A 62 -0.64 39.04 1.98
CA ASN A 62 -1.87 38.68 1.30
C ASN A 62 -2.58 39.91 0.75
N LEU A 63 -2.57 41.02 1.50
CA LEU A 63 -3.14 42.29 1.05
C LEU A 63 -2.31 42.96 -0.03
N ASP A 64 -0.98 42.98 0.12
CA ASP A 64 -0.09 43.58 -0.88
C ASP A 64 -0.20 42.84 -2.23
N TYR A 65 -0.29 41.51 -2.19
CA TYR A 65 -0.49 40.70 -3.38
C TYR A 65 -1.91 40.85 -3.94
N ALA A 66 -2.95 40.84 -3.11
CA ALA A 66 -4.33 41.05 -3.56
C ALA A 66 -4.49 42.41 -4.25
N LYS A 67 -3.89 43.47 -3.72
CA LYS A 67 -3.85 44.78 -4.39
C LYS A 67 -3.14 44.70 -5.72
N SER A 68 -1.88 44.23 -5.72
CA SER A 68 -1.10 44.14 -6.96
C SER A 68 -1.74 43.26 -8.04
N HIS A 69 -2.59 42.30 -7.67
CA HIS A 69 -3.21 41.36 -8.60
C HIS A 69 -4.59 41.83 -9.08
N PHE A 70 -5.41 42.43 -8.21
CA PHE A 70 -6.80 42.77 -8.52
C PHE A 70 -7.09 44.26 -8.72
N GLU A 71 -6.20 45.17 -8.31
CA GLU A 71 -6.47 46.63 -8.33
C GLU A 71 -6.72 47.19 -9.75
N ASP A 72 -6.11 46.60 -10.78
CA ASP A 72 -6.35 46.98 -12.18
C ASP A 72 -7.71 46.48 -12.73
N HIS A 73 -8.33 45.51 -12.05
CA HIS A 73 -9.54 44.82 -12.52
C HIS A 73 -10.77 45.07 -11.63
N GLY A 74 -10.62 45.81 -10.54
CA GLY A 74 -11.70 46.01 -9.57
C GLY A 74 -11.29 46.81 -8.33
N VAL A 75 -12.17 46.79 -7.35
CA VAL A 75 -12.05 47.52 -6.09
C VAL A 75 -11.66 46.56 -4.97
N VAL A 76 -10.54 46.84 -4.31
CA VAL A 76 -10.01 46.03 -3.19
C VAL A 76 -10.30 46.72 -1.85
N ALA A 77 -11.06 46.05 -0.98
CA ALA A 77 -11.46 46.53 0.35
C ALA A 77 -10.94 45.59 1.46
N PRO A 78 -9.79 45.91 2.09
CA PRO A 78 -9.32 45.19 3.28
C PRO A 78 -10.17 45.51 4.51
N ARG A 79 -10.38 44.50 5.34
CA ARG A 79 -11.15 44.59 6.59
C ARG A 79 -10.31 44.12 7.76
N GLY A 80 -10.35 44.90 8.83
CA GLY A 80 -9.62 44.60 10.05
C GLY A 80 -10.55 44.49 11.24
N TRP A 81 -10.25 43.59 12.17
CA TRP A 81 -10.99 43.47 13.42
C TRP A 81 -10.09 43.74 14.62
N TYR A 82 -10.68 44.36 15.64
CA TYR A 82 -10.13 44.40 16.97
C TYR A 82 -11.17 43.90 17.95
N ILE A 83 -10.83 42.85 18.69
CA ILE A 83 -11.62 42.32 19.79
C ILE A 83 -10.72 42.35 21.02
N SER A 84 -11.19 42.94 22.13
CA SER A 84 -10.40 43.02 23.34
C SER A 84 -10.49 41.72 24.13
N TYR A 85 -9.38 40.98 24.23
CA TYR A 85 -9.25 39.80 25.08
C TYR A 85 -8.23 40.06 26.19
N PHE A 86 -8.50 39.57 27.40
CA PHE A 86 -7.53 39.52 28.49
C PHE A 86 -7.63 38.17 29.20
N GLN A 87 -6.56 37.37 29.19
CA GLN A 87 -6.55 36.03 29.79
C GLN A 87 -7.74 35.16 29.34
N GLU A 88 -8.02 35.15 28.03
CA GLU A 88 -9.14 34.41 27.40
C GLU A 88 -10.55 34.88 27.81
N GLU A 89 -10.67 35.91 28.66
CA GLU A 89 -11.93 36.59 28.95
C GLU A 89 -12.13 37.81 28.03
N LYS A 90 -13.35 37.92 27.48
CA LYS A 90 -13.76 39.03 26.63
C LYS A 90 -13.85 40.30 27.47
N ARG A 91 -13.12 41.34 27.05
CA ARG A 91 -13.21 42.69 27.60
C ARG A 91 -13.94 43.61 26.63
N PHE A 92 -14.47 44.69 27.17
CA PHE A 92 -15.08 45.76 26.39
C PHE A 92 -14.16 46.97 26.35
N THR A 93 -14.15 47.65 25.20
CA THR A 93 -13.50 48.96 25.10
C THR A 93 -14.45 50.04 25.55
N GLU A 94 -14.01 50.87 26.49
CA GLU A 94 -14.80 52.01 26.95
C GLU A 94 -14.78 53.12 25.89
N VAL A 95 -15.97 53.53 25.45
CA VAL A 95 -16.21 54.68 24.57
C VAL A 95 -16.85 55.78 25.40
N ARG A 96 -16.18 56.92 25.51
CA ARG A 96 -16.57 58.00 26.43
C ARG A 96 -16.95 59.27 25.70
N ARG A 97 -17.92 60.01 26.24
CA ARG A 97 -18.19 61.40 25.87
C ARG A 97 -18.51 62.19 27.13
N ASP A 98 -17.69 63.18 27.45
CA ASP A 98 -17.77 63.94 28.69
C ASP A 98 -17.79 63.02 29.94
N SER A 99 -18.95 62.94 30.62
CA SER A 99 -19.18 62.07 31.79
C SER A 99 -19.90 60.77 31.47
N LEU A 100 -20.33 60.58 30.22
CA LEU A 100 -21.06 59.40 29.73
C LEU A 100 -20.07 58.38 29.17
N ASN A 101 -20.38 57.09 29.35
CA ASN A 101 -19.62 56.00 28.77
C ASN A 101 -20.52 54.86 28.31
N VAL A 102 -20.05 54.14 27.29
CA VAL A 102 -20.64 52.90 26.78
C VAL A 102 -19.53 51.89 26.49
N GLN A 103 -19.91 50.63 26.34
CA GLN A 103 -18.99 49.52 26.11
C GLN A 103 -19.10 49.04 24.66
N ALA A 104 -17.97 49.05 23.94
CA ALA A 104 -17.83 48.42 22.63
C ALA A 104 -17.22 47.03 22.78
N ALA A 105 -17.88 46.00 22.24
CA ALA A 105 -17.36 44.63 22.23
C ALA A 105 -16.23 44.46 21.22
N ALA A 106 -16.29 45.17 20.10
CA ALA A 106 -15.26 45.13 19.07
C ALA A 106 -15.22 46.42 18.24
N MET A 107 -14.18 46.54 17.42
CA MET A 107 -14.06 47.58 16.40
C MET A 107 -13.86 46.94 15.04
N LEU A 108 -14.55 47.48 14.04
CA LEU A 108 -14.49 47.07 12.66
C LEU A 108 -13.78 48.16 11.84
N GLY A 109 -12.65 47.79 11.24
CA GLY A 109 -11.81 48.66 10.44
C GLY A 109 -12.13 48.49 8.96
N LEU A 110 -12.66 49.53 8.32
CA LEU A 110 -13.10 49.50 6.92
C LEU A 110 -12.45 50.60 6.10
N THR A 111 -12.41 50.41 4.78
CA THR A 111 -11.97 51.42 3.84
C THR A 111 -13.17 52.13 3.18
N PRO A 112 -12.99 53.33 2.61
CA PRO A 112 -14.04 53.99 1.82
C PRO A 112 -14.61 53.09 0.72
N GLN A 113 -13.74 52.28 0.10
CA GLN A 113 -14.06 51.32 -0.96
C GLN A 113 -15.08 50.25 -0.57
N GLU A 114 -15.26 49.96 0.72
CA GLU A 114 -16.21 48.94 1.19
C GLU A 114 -17.63 49.22 0.68
N ARG A 115 -18.00 50.51 0.58
CA ARG A 115 -19.29 50.93 0.04
C ARG A 115 -19.52 50.48 -1.40
N GLU A 116 -18.47 50.38 -2.21
CA GLU A 116 -18.57 49.93 -3.59
C GLU A 116 -18.67 48.40 -3.67
N VAL A 117 -18.03 47.69 -2.75
CA VAL A 117 -17.99 46.21 -2.68
C VAL A 117 -19.33 45.66 -2.20
N THR A 118 -19.72 45.96 -0.96
CA THR A 118 -20.91 45.37 -0.31
C THR A 118 -22.11 46.32 -0.25
N GLY A 119 -21.94 47.60 -0.64
CA GLY A 119 -23.00 48.61 -0.46
C GLY A 119 -23.08 49.18 0.96
N LEU A 120 -22.23 48.72 1.88
CA LEU A 120 -22.21 49.17 3.25
C LEU A 120 -21.98 50.69 3.34
N GLY A 121 -22.84 51.38 4.10
CA GLY A 121 -22.78 52.84 4.24
C GLY A 121 -23.68 53.62 3.28
N ASN A 122 -24.50 52.96 2.46
CA ASN A 122 -25.55 53.62 1.68
C ASN A 122 -26.70 54.12 2.56
N ASP A 123 -27.08 53.34 3.58
CA ASP A 123 -28.25 53.59 4.43
C ASP A 123 -27.84 54.02 5.85
N LEU A 124 -27.01 55.06 5.94
CA LEU A 124 -26.70 55.67 7.25
C LEU A 124 -27.93 56.43 7.77
N VAL A 125 -28.16 56.33 9.08
CA VAL A 125 -29.23 57.07 9.77
C VAL A 125 -28.94 58.57 9.77
N ALA A 126 -27.67 58.94 9.93
CA ALA A 126 -27.21 60.33 9.87
C ALA A 126 -25.73 60.39 9.49
N GLY A 127 -25.30 61.54 8.95
CA GLY A 127 -23.89 61.82 8.64
C GLY A 127 -23.41 61.27 7.28
N ARG A 128 -22.14 60.90 7.20
CA ARG A 128 -21.46 60.46 5.97
C ARG A 128 -20.65 59.18 6.15
N TRP A 129 -20.39 58.50 5.04
CA TRP A 129 -19.45 57.38 4.98
C TRP A 129 -17.99 57.85 5.07
N LEU A 130 -17.09 56.88 5.30
CA LEU A 130 -15.64 57.06 5.32
C LEU A 130 -15.13 57.60 3.97
N GLN A 131 -14.12 58.47 4.02
CA GLN A 131 -13.47 59.07 2.86
C GLN A 131 -11.94 58.88 2.90
N ALA A 132 -11.30 59.01 1.74
CA ALA A 132 -9.85 58.96 1.66
C ALA A 132 -9.20 60.11 2.47
N GLY A 133 -8.36 59.76 3.43
CA GLY A 133 -7.68 60.71 4.33
C GLY A 133 -8.29 60.79 5.74
N ASP A 134 -9.47 60.21 5.95
CA ASP A 134 -10.05 60.06 7.28
C ASP A 134 -9.12 59.22 8.18
N SER A 135 -8.88 59.71 9.40
CA SER A 135 -8.00 59.05 10.38
C SER A 135 -8.59 59.04 11.78
N GLU A 136 -8.97 60.20 12.32
CA GLU A 136 -9.50 60.35 13.69
C GLU A 136 -11.04 60.46 13.68
N VAL A 137 -11.70 59.58 12.94
CA VAL A 137 -13.16 59.54 12.82
C VAL A 137 -13.71 58.15 13.12
N CYS A 138 -14.98 58.06 13.48
CA CYS A 138 -15.69 56.79 13.65
C CYS A 138 -17.17 56.91 13.28
N LEU A 139 -17.80 55.76 13.02
CA LEU A 139 -19.23 55.63 12.93
C LEU A 139 -19.72 54.77 14.10
N LEU A 140 -20.87 55.15 14.66
CA LEU A 140 -21.43 54.47 15.83
C LEU A 140 -22.81 53.86 15.51
N PRO A 141 -23.12 52.68 16.07
CA PRO A 141 -24.48 52.18 16.05
C PRO A 141 -25.36 53.09 16.91
N MET A 142 -26.63 53.24 16.52
CA MET A 142 -27.62 54.02 17.29
C MET A 142 -27.71 53.58 18.76
N ALA A 143 -27.55 52.27 19.03
CA ALA A 143 -27.53 51.71 20.38
C ALA A 143 -26.41 52.27 21.28
N MET A 144 -25.27 52.68 20.70
CA MET A 144 -24.18 53.34 21.42
C MET A 144 -24.29 54.86 21.40
N ALA A 145 -24.81 55.44 20.33
CA ALA A 145 -24.93 56.89 20.17
C ALA A 145 -25.96 57.49 21.15
N VAL A 146 -27.12 56.85 21.32
CA VAL A 146 -28.22 57.36 22.17
C VAL A 146 -27.80 57.50 23.65
N PRO A 147 -27.16 56.51 24.31
CA PRO A 147 -26.70 56.66 25.69
C PRO A 147 -25.56 57.68 25.85
N LEU A 148 -24.80 57.96 24.79
CA LEU A 148 -23.78 59.02 24.76
C LEU A 148 -24.36 60.42 24.46
N GLY A 149 -25.68 60.53 24.33
CA GLY A 149 -26.36 61.79 23.97
C GLY A 149 -25.96 62.31 22.59
N ILE A 150 -25.57 61.42 21.67
CA ILE A 150 -25.26 61.75 20.28
C ILE A 150 -26.53 61.49 19.45
N ASP A 151 -27.12 62.56 18.92
CA ASP A 151 -28.23 62.50 17.98
C ASP A 151 -27.76 62.83 16.54
N SER A 152 -28.69 62.72 15.58
CA SER A 152 -28.39 62.99 14.17
C SER A 152 -27.92 64.44 13.94
N LEU A 153 -28.51 65.40 14.66
CA LEU A 153 -28.17 66.81 14.54
C LEU A 153 -26.72 67.08 14.99
N ALA A 154 -26.29 66.49 16.12
CA ALA A 154 -24.91 66.65 16.59
C ALA A 154 -23.87 66.12 15.59
N VAL A 155 -24.23 65.08 14.83
CA VAL A 155 -23.38 64.49 13.77
C VAL A 155 -23.36 65.36 12.51
N GLU A 156 -24.52 65.89 12.08
CA GLU A 156 -24.63 66.78 10.93
C GLU A 156 -23.88 68.11 11.13
N ASP A 157 -23.94 68.64 12.35
CA ASP A 157 -23.29 69.90 12.72
C ASP A 157 -21.79 69.71 13.06
N GLY A 158 -21.28 68.48 13.03
CA GLY A 158 -19.88 68.13 13.29
C GLY A 158 -19.42 68.32 14.74
N SER A 159 -20.35 68.40 15.69
CA SER A 159 -20.06 68.58 17.13
C SER A 159 -19.91 67.26 17.90
N ALA A 160 -20.39 66.16 17.32
CA ALA A 160 -20.33 64.82 17.90
C ALA A 160 -18.89 64.26 17.92
N HIS A 161 -18.43 63.88 19.11
CA HIS A 161 -17.12 63.28 19.31
C HIS A 161 -17.15 62.31 20.48
N VAL A 162 -16.24 61.34 20.46
CA VAL A 162 -16.04 60.35 21.52
C VAL A 162 -14.55 60.17 21.80
N GLN A 163 -14.23 59.64 22.96
CA GLN A 163 -12.88 59.27 23.36
C GLN A 163 -12.78 57.74 23.43
N ILE A 164 -11.84 57.18 22.67
CA ILE A 164 -11.55 55.75 22.56
C ILE A 164 -10.05 55.59 22.83
N PHE A 165 -9.67 54.71 23.76
CA PHE A 165 -8.27 54.56 24.21
C PHE A 165 -7.59 55.87 24.62
N GLY A 166 -8.36 56.81 25.17
CA GLY A 166 -7.85 58.13 25.56
C GLY A 166 -7.63 59.11 24.40
N LYS A 167 -7.88 58.70 23.14
CA LYS A 167 -7.79 59.55 21.95
C LYS A 167 -9.18 60.01 21.50
N ARG A 168 -9.29 61.25 21.03
CA ARG A 168 -10.56 61.82 20.52
C ARG A 168 -10.81 61.36 19.08
N PHE A 169 -12.05 60.99 18.78
CA PHE A 169 -12.56 60.63 17.46
C PHE A 169 -13.85 61.40 17.19
N ASP A 170 -13.95 62.01 16.02
CA ASP A 170 -15.19 62.66 15.60
C ASP A 170 -16.17 61.60 15.08
N VAL A 171 -17.44 61.71 15.50
CA VAL A 171 -18.50 60.78 15.07
C VAL A 171 -19.11 61.35 13.80
N ILE A 172 -18.79 60.72 12.68
CA ILE A 172 -19.15 61.23 11.34
C ILE A 172 -20.39 60.55 10.74
N GLY A 173 -20.86 59.46 11.36
CA GLY A 173 -22.02 58.72 10.87
C GLY A 173 -22.67 57.85 11.94
N LEU A 174 -23.98 57.68 11.84
CA LEU A 174 -24.78 56.79 12.67
C LEU A 174 -25.43 55.72 11.80
N PHE A 175 -25.51 54.49 12.30
CA PHE A 175 -26.15 53.38 11.58
C PHE A 175 -27.07 52.56 12.48
N GLU A 176 -28.06 51.89 11.87
CA GLU A 176 -28.90 50.92 12.56
C GLU A 176 -28.23 49.54 12.52
N ALA A 177 -28.15 48.87 13.68
CA ALA A 177 -27.46 47.57 13.80
C ALA A 177 -28.08 46.49 12.91
N LYS A 178 -29.41 46.40 12.83
CA LYS A 178 -30.09 45.37 12.03
C LYS A 178 -29.85 45.54 10.53
N ALA A 179 -29.95 46.77 10.02
CA ALA A 179 -29.63 47.07 8.62
C ALA A 179 -28.16 46.78 8.30
N PHE A 180 -27.27 47.02 9.26
CA PHE A 180 -25.84 46.73 9.11
C PHE A 180 -25.56 45.22 9.06
N GLU A 181 -26.19 44.43 9.95
CA GLU A 181 -26.04 42.96 10.01
C GLU A 181 -26.69 42.25 8.81
N ALA A 182 -27.71 42.85 8.18
CA ALA A 182 -28.37 42.30 7.00
C ALA A 182 -27.48 42.30 5.74
N ILE A 183 -26.37 43.05 5.74
CA ILE A 183 -25.41 43.06 4.65
C ILE A 183 -24.39 41.95 4.90
N THR A 184 -24.50 40.88 4.13
CA THR A 184 -23.58 39.73 4.14
C THR A 184 -22.58 39.81 2.99
N ASP A 185 -21.50 39.05 3.10
CA ASP A 185 -20.51 38.91 2.03
C ASP A 185 -20.74 37.63 1.21
N LEU A 186 -19.80 37.30 0.32
CA LEU A 186 -19.84 36.09 -0.52
C LEU A 186 -19.91 34.80 0.28
N ASP A 187 -19.51 34.77 1.55
CA ASP A 187 -19.65 33.60 2.42
C ASP A 187 -20.97 33.53 3.19
N ASP A 188 -21.93 34.42 2.89
CA ASP A 188 -23.21 34.59 3.59
C ASP A 188 -23.06 34.94 5.09
N GLU A 189 -21.90 35.47 5.50
CA GLU A 189 -21.64 35.92 6.86
C GLU A 189 -21.66 37.46 6.94
N PRO A 190 -22.12 38.05 8.07
CA PRO A 190 -22.08 39.50 8.26
C PRO A 190 -20.65 40.01 8.46
N LEU A 191 -20.39 41.26 8.08
CA LEU A 191 -19.04 41.85 8.15
C LEU A 191 -18.54 42.13 9.58
N THR A 192 -19.42 42.03 10.58
CA THR A 192 -19.10 42.19 12.00
C THR A 192 -18.10 41.13 12.48
N PRO A 193 -17.31 41.37 13.53
CA PRO A 193 -16.37 40.36 14.02
C PRO A 193 -17.03 39.10 14.56
N ALA A 194 -16.46 37.93 14.30
CA ALA A 194 -16.91 36.65 14.84
C ALA A 194 -16.72 36.57 16.37
N ASP A 195 -17.69 36.00 17.07
CA ASP A 195 -17.60 35.65 18.49
C ASP A 195 -17.10 34.20 18.62
N PHE A 196 -15.78 34.05 18.82
CA PHE A 196 -15.13 32.75 18.89
C PHE A 196 -15.54 31.91 20.10
N GLN A 197 -16.02 32.53 21.20
CA GLN A 197 -16.50 31.79 22.37
C GLN A 197 -17.84 31.13 22.08
N LEU A 198 -18.77 31.89 21.48
CA LEU A 198 -20.09 31.38 21.07
C LEU A 198 -20.00 30.43 19.88
N SER A 199 -18.97 30.58 19.04
CA SER A 199 -18.71 29.70 17.89
C SER A 199 -17.94 28.42 18.24
N SER A 200 -17.60 28.22 19.53
CA SER A 200 -16.88 27.02 19.98
C SER A 200 -17.78 25.78 19.99
N THR A 201 -17.20 24.60 19.76
CA THR A 201 -17.91 23.31 19.73
C THR A 201 -18.65 22.99 21.04
N ASP A 202 -18.19 23.53 22.17
CA ASP A 202 -18.84 23.36 23.47
C ASP A 202 -20.10 24.24 23.63
N ALA A 203 -20.19 25.36 22.89
CA ALA A 203 -21.31 26.29 22.95
C ALA A 203 -22.47 25.93 22.01
N LEU A 204 -22.20 25.26 20.89
CA LEU A 204 -23.18 24.96 19.83
C LEU A 204 -23.87 23.58 19.96
N GLY A 205 -23.56 22.81 21.01
CA GLY A 205 -24.22 21.54 21.33
C GLY A 205 -23.77 20.31 20.52
N PRO A 206 -24.23 19.10 20.90
CA PRO A 206 -23.83 17.85 20.25
C PRO A 206 -24.48 17.74 18.85
N GLY A 207 -23.74 18.17 17.84
CA GLY A 207 -24.18 18.26 16.44
C GLY A 207 -23.36 19.29 15.65
N ALA A 208 -22.89 20.33 16.32
CA ALA A 208 -21.90 21.28 15.80
C ALA A 208 -20.44 20.81 15.95
N GLY A 209 -20.27 19.57 16.43
CA GLY A 209 -19.04 19.00 16.99
C GLY A 209 -18.09 18.30 16.02
N ALA A 210 -18.31 18.37 14.70
CA ALA A 210 -17.32 17.86 13.75
C ALA A 210 -16.53 19.06 13.22
N GLY A 211 -15.20 19.09 13.42
CA GLY A 211 -14.32 19.98 12.66
C GLY A 211 -14.58 19.85 11.15
N PRO A 212 -14.01 20.71 10.29
CA PRO A 212 -14.34 20.73 8.86
C PRO A 212 -14.30 19.31 8.29
N THR A 213 -15.48 18.75 8.04
CA THR A 213 -15.62 17.39 7.53
C THR A 213 -15.95 17.56 6.06
N MET A 214 -15.01 17.17 5.18
CA MET A 214 -15.38 16.95 3.79
C MET A 214 -16.40 15.82 3.79
N VAL A 215 -17.65 16.14 3.51
CA VAL A 215 -18.69 15.13 3.33
C VAL A 215 -18.74 14.86 1.83
N VAL A 216 -18.40 13.62 1.47
CA VAL A 216 -18.56 13.14 0.09
C VAL A 216 -19.99 12.62 -0.03
N VAL A 217 -20.82 13.28 -0.83
CA VAL A 217 -22.15 12.81 -1.21
C VAL A 217 -22.16 12.65 -2.72
N GLU A 218 -22.35 11.42 -3.22
CA GLU A 218 -22.61 11.14 -4.63
C GLU A 218 -21.71 11.88 -5.65
N ASP A 219 -20.38 11.73 -5.51
CA ASP A 219 -19.35 12.35 -6.37
C ASP A 219 -19.17 13.88 -6.24
N GLU A 220 -19.96 14.56 -5.41
CA GLU A 220 -19.72 15.95 -5.00
C GLU A 220 -19.06 16.00 -3.61
N ILE A 221 -17.89 16.64 -3.54
CA ILE A 221 -17.26 16.97 -2.25
C ILE A 221 -17.93 18.26 -1.78
N LEU A 222 -18.80 18.19 -0.77
CA LEU A 222 -19.38 19.38 -0.15
C LEU A 222 -18.45 19.86 0.95
N SER A 223 -18.02 21.12 0.87
CA SER A 223 -17.26 21.78 1.94
C SER A 223 -18.24 22.59 2.76
N ASP A 224 -18.63 22.05 3.92
CA ASP A 224 -19.44 22.77 4.90
C ASP A 224 -18.56 23.86 5.53
N VAL A 225 -18.59 25.06 4.96
CA VAL A 225 -17.96 26.23 5.57
C VAL A 225 -18.79 26.55 6.80
N ARG A 226 -18.26 26.28 7.99
CA ARG A 226 -18.93 26.63 9.25
C ARG A 226 -19.26 28.11 9.25
N SER A 227 -20.54 28.45 9.39
CA SER A 227 -20.96 29.80 9.72
C SER A 227 -20.60 30.10 11.18
N PHE A 228 -19.99 31.26 11.41
CA PHE A 228 -19.66 31.71 12.76
C PHE A 228 -20.83 32.49 13.37
N VAL A 229 -20.90 32.52 14.70
CA VAL A 229 -21.78 33.47 15.39
C VAL A 229 -21.05 34.79 15.47
N HIS A 230 -21.62 35.86 14.92
CA HIS A 230 -20.99 37.18 14.93
C HIS A 230 -21.46 38.04 16.10
N LEU A 231 -20.61 39.00 16.48
CA LEU A 231 -20.96 40.04 17.43
C LEU A 231 -22.03 40.94 16.83
N SER A 232 -23.07 41.23 17.61
CA SER A 232 -24.08 42.18 17.17
C SER A 232 -23.46 43.55 16.92
N ALA A 233 -23.84 44.17 15.80
CA ALA A 233 -23.46 45.50 15.38
C ALA A 233 -23.88 46.57 16.40
N GLU A 234 -24.81 46.28 17.33
CA GLU A 234 -25.14 47.18 18.45
C GLU A 234 -23.92 47.47 19.36
N HIS A 235 -22.94 46.58 19.38
CA HIS A 235 -21.73 46.67 20.20
C HIS A 235 -20.44 46.80 19.39
N VAL A 236 -20.53 47.08 18.09
CA VAL A 236 -19.38 47.21 17.18
C VAL A 236 -19.34 48.63 16.63
N LEU A 237 -18.24 49.34 16.89
CA LEU A 237 -18.00 50.64 16.25
C LEU A 237 -17.18 50.46 14.97
N VAL A 238 -17.37 51.35 14.00
CA VAL A 238 -16.64 51.35 12.73
C VAL A 238 -15.64 52.50 12.70
N MET A 239 -14.44 52.24 12.19
CA MET A 239 -13.41 53.27 11.99
C MET A 239 -12.57 53.02 10.74
N PRO A 240 -11.77 53.98 10.26
CA PRO A 240 -10.89 53.75 9.12
C PRO A 240 -9.94 52.57 9.36
N TYR A 241 -9.82 51.67 8.37
CA TYR A 241 -8.97 50.47 8.42
C TYR A 241 -7.53 50.79 8.83
N LYS A 242 -6.93 51.84 8.24
CA LYS A 242 -5.57 52.28 8.59
C LYS A 242 -5.44 52.69 10.05
N THR A 243 -6.46 53.34 10.59
CA THR A 243 -6.47 53.77 12.00
C THR A 243 -6.51 52.56 12.92
N LEU A 244 -7.38 51.59 12.62
CA LEU A 244 -7.48 50.37 13.42
C LEU A 244 -6.19 49.55 13.34
N GLN A 245 -5.61 49.41 12.14
CA GLN A 245 -4.37 48.67 11.89
C GLN A 245 -3.17 49.24 12.67
N VAL A 246 -3.07 50.57 12.81
CA VAL A 246 -2.01 51.22 13.60
C VAL A 246 -2.18 50.98 15.10
N VAL A 247 -3.43 50.89 15.55
CA VAL A 247 -3.75 50.81 16.98
C VAL A 247 -3.63 49.36 17.45
N PHE A 248 -4.43 48.42 16.94
CA PHE A 248 -4.42 47.00 17.36
C PHE A 248 -5.14 46.02 16.40
N GLY A 249 -5.47 46.42 15.17
CA GLY A 249 -6.31 45.64 14.25
C GLY A 249 -5.54 44.63 13.39
N ASP A 250 -5.97 43.37 13.41
CA ASP A 250 -5.50 42.36 12.46
C ASP A 250 -6.29 42.45 11.16
N LEU A 251 -5.62 42.27 10.01
CA LEU A 251 -6.28 42.02 8.74
C LEU A 251 -7.03 40.68 8.83
N ARG A 252 -8.34 40.66 8.57
CA ARG A 252 -9.18 39.45 8.72
C ARG A 252 -9.72 38.95 7.40
N SER A 253 -10.12 39.87 6.54
CA SER A 253 -10.59 39.55 5.20
C SER A 253 -10.29 40.67 4.21
N ILE A 254 -10.35 40.32 2.94
CA ILE A 254 -10.21 41.25 1.82
C ILE A 254 -11.38 40.97 0.87
N GLY A 255 -12.31 41.91 0.76
CA GLY A 255 -13.33 41.90 -0.28
C GLY A 255 -12.77 42.52 -1.56
N VAL A 256 -13.03 41.91 -2.70
CA VAL A 256 -12.59 42.37 -4.02
C VAL A 256 -13.78 42.33 -4.96
N LYS A 257 -14.34 43.47 -5.31
CA LYS A 257 -15.37 43.54 -6.34
C LYS A 257 -14.74 43.80 -7.69
N LEU A 258 -14.95 42.89 -8.64
CA LEU A 258 -14.38 42.98 -9.97
C LEU A 258 -15.31 43.73 -10.92
N ASN A 259 -14.72 44.32 -11.95
CA ASN A 259 -15.48 44.93 -13.04
C ASN A 259 -16.18 43.82 -13.85
N PRO A 260 -17.38 44.04 -14.41
CA PRO A 260 -18.13 43.02 -15.15
C PRO A 260 -17.42 42.43 -16.39
N GLU A 261 -16.38 43.10 -16.90
CA GLU A 261 -15.59 42.62 -18.05
C GLU A 261 -14.33 41.84 -17.63
N ALA A 262 -14.04 41.75 -16.33
CA ALA A 262 -12.84 41.09 -15.83
C ALA A 262 -12.96 39.57 -15.96
N PRO A 263 -11.90 38.85 -16.36
CA PRO A 263 -11.93 37.40 -16.47
C PRO A 263 -11.76 36.76 -15.08
N VAL A 264 -12.83 36.80 -14.27
CA VAL A 264 -12.86 36.45 -12.84
C VAL A 264 -12.21 35.10 -12.54
N GLU A 265 -12.59 34.04 -13.28
CA GLU A 265 -12.04 32.69 -13.09
C GLU A 265 -10.51 32.66 -13.26
N SER A 266 -9.99 33.22 -14.35
CA SER A 266 -8.54 33.25 -14.61
C SER A 266 -7.76 34.04 -13.56
N LEU A 267 -8.34 35.15 -13.07
CA LEU A 267 -7.73 35.96 -12.02
C LEU A 267 -7.68 35.20 -10.68
N ILE A 268 -8.72 34.40 -10.38
CA ILE A 268 -8.77 33.54 -9.19
C ILE A 268 -7.69 32.46 -9.28
N GLU A 269 -7.62 31.74 -10.40
CA GLU A 269 -6.65 30.66 -10.61
C GLU A 269 -5.21 31.19 -10.50
N ASP A 270 -4.90 32.29 -11.19
CA ASP A 270 -3.57 32.92 -11.13
C ASP A 270 -3.20 33.40 -9.73
N TYR A 271 -4.18 33.90 -8.95
CA TYR A 271 -3.98 34.28 -7.56
C TYR A 271 -3.62 33.06 -6.69
N LEU A 272 -4.41 31.98 -6.82
CA LEU A 272 -4.30 30.77 -6.02
C LEU A 272 -3.06 29.91 -6.31
N VAL A 273 -2.45 30.05 -7.49
CA VAL A 273 -1.13 29.45 -7.80
C VAL A 273 -0.03 30.07 -6.93
N ARG A 274 -0.15 31.35 -6.56
CA ARG A 274 0.89 32.07 -5.80
C ARG A 274 0.60 32.11 -4.29
N ILE A 275 -0.67 32.25 -3.91
CA ILE A 275 -1.11 32.24 -2.52
C ILE A 275 -1.97 31.00 -2.30
N ALA A 276 -1.37 29.98 -1.67
CA ALA A 276 -2.08 28.79 -1.25
C ALA A 276 -3.09 29.17 -0.14
N GLY A 277 -4.38 29.00 -0.44
CA GLY A 277 -5.47 29.36 0.46
C GLY A 277 -6.82 28.95 -0.08
N THR A 278 -7.85 29.26 0.70
CA THR A 278 -9.25 29.19 0.27
C THR A 278 -9.76 30.61 0.05
N LEU A 279 -10.51 30.83 -1.03
CA LEU A 279 -11.23 32.08 -1.27
C LEU A 279 -12.65 31.75 -1.72
N PHE A 280 -13.56 32.70 -1.56
CA PHE A 280 -14.93 32.64 -2.08
C PHE A 280 -15.01 33.52 -3.32
N ALA A 281 -15.63 33.03 -4.37
CA ALA A 281 -15.75 33.70 -5.64
C ALA A 281 -17.23 33.86 -5.99
N GLY A 282 -17.64 35.10 -6.27
CA GLY A 282 -18.94 35.42 -6.85
C GLY A 282 -18.79 35.53 -8.36
N LEU A 283 -19.41 34.61 -9.10
CA LEU A 283 -19.41 34.56 -10.55
C LEU A 283 -20.81 34.89 -11.06
N ARG A 284 -20.91 35.87 -11.95
CA ARG A 284 -22.19 36.26 -12.54
C ARG A 284 -22.61 35.25 -13.60
N ASP A 285 -23.76 34.61 -13.39
CA ASP A 285 -24.42 33.76 -14.37
C ASP A 285 -25.79 34.35 -14.70
N GLY A 286 -25.86 35.09 -15.80
CA GLY A 286 -27.04 35.88 -16.16
C GLY A 286 -27.29 37.01 -15.15
N ASP A 287 -28.45 36.98 -14.50
CA ASP A 287 -28.86 38.00 -13.53
C ASP A 287 -28.37 37.67 -12.10
N GLU A 288 -28.09 36.40 -11.81
CA GLU A 288 -27.70 35.92 -10.48
C GLU A 288 -26.16 35.87 -10.34
N VAL A 289 -25.68 36.01 -9.10
CA VAL A 289 -24.27 35.79 -8.77
C VAL A 289 -24.15 34.48 -8.02
N SER A 290 -23.65 33.45 -8.70
CA SER A 290 -23.35 32.17 -8.07
C SER A 290 -22.09 32.29 -7.20
N VAL A 291 -22.11 31.70 -6.01
CA VAL A 291 -20.93 31.67 -5.14
C VAL A 291 -20.28 30.30 -5.18
N SER A 292 -18.96 30.29 -5.33
CA SER A 292 -18.15 29.07 -5.18
C SER A 292 -16.90 29.31 -4.32
N SER A 293 -16.55 28.33 -3.49
CA SER A 293 -15.29 28.29 -2.75
C SER A 293 -14.20 27.62 -3.59
N TYR A 294 -13.10 28.33 -3.83
CA TYR A 294 -11.94 27.83 -4.55
C TYR A 294 -10.81 27.52 -3.57
N THR A 295 -10.19 26.35 -3.70
CA THR A 295 -9.00 25.95 -2.94
C THR A 295 -7.95 25.38 -3.89
N SER A 296 -6.71 25.87 -3.83
CA SER A 296 -5.60 25.28 -4.57
C SER A 296 -5.02 24.05 -3.86
N LEU A 297 -4.90 22.95 -4.60
CA LEU A 297 -4.24 21.73 -4.18
C LEU A 297 -3.01 21.51 -5.07
N GLY A 298 -1.81 21.57 -4.47
CA GLY A 298 -0.59 21.17 -5.15
C GLY A 298 -0.56 19.66 -5.34
N ILE A 299 -0.63 19.19 -6.57
CA ILE A 299 -0.53 17.77 -6.92
C ILE A 299 0.72 17.57 -7.77
N THR A 300 1.50 16.53 -7.51
CA THR A 300 2.58 16.13 -8.40
C THR A 300 2.02 15.14 -9.43
N SER A 301 1.91 15.56 -10.69
CA SER A 301 1.53 14.66 -11.78
C SER A 301 2.76 13.84 -12.22
N VAL A 302 2.54 12.56 -12.51
CA VAL A 302 3.58 11.63 -12.98
C VAL A 302 3.30 11.28 -14.43
N GLU A 303 4.06 11.87 -15.35
CA GLU A 303 3.99 11.57 -16.78
C GLU A 303 5.09 10.56 -17.19
N GLY A 304 4.85 9.82 -18.28
CA GLY A 304 5.84 8.94 -18.90
C GLY A 304 5.88 7.49 -18.39
N MET A 305 4.95 7.08 -17.52
CA MET A 305 4.89 5.71 -16.96
C MET A 305 4.69 4.63 -18.04
N GLU A 306 3.94 4.94 -19.10
CA GLU A 306 3.69 4.01 -20.21
C GLU A 306 4.97 3.57 -20.94
N ALA A 307 5.93 4.48 -21.11
CA ALA A 307 7.21 4.20 -21.77
C ALA A 307 8.12 3.28 -20.94
N LEU A 308 7.84 3.14 -19.64
CA LEU A 308 8.65 2.36 -18.70
C LEU A 308 8.31 0.87 -18.69
N ILE A 309 7.14 0.48 -19.20
CA ILE A 309 6.64 -0.91 -19.13
C ILE A 309 7.62 -1.87 -19.81
N VAL A 310 8.04 -1.56 -21.04
CA VAL A 310 8.92 -2.45 -21.82
C VAL A 310 10.33 -2.55 -21.21
N PRO A 311 11.05 -1.45 -20.89
CA PRO A 311 12.35 -1.53 -20.24
C PRO A 311 12.33 -2.26 -18.89
N MET A 312 11.28 -2.06 -18.09
CA MET A 312 11.14 -2.76 -16.81
C MET A 312 10.94 -4.26 -17.00
N LEU A 313 10.12 -4.67 -17.96
CA LEU A 313 9.90 -6.08 -18.24
C LEU A 313 11.20 -6.75 -18.72
N ILE A 314 11.94 -6.10 -19.61
CA ILE A 314 13.24 -6.59 -20.09
C ILE A 314 14.22 -6.74 -18.91
N ALA A 315 14.35 -5.72 -18.07
CA ALA A 315 15.22 -5.77 -16.92
C ALA A 315 14.77 -6.84 -15.90
N ALA A 316 13.46 -6.99 -15.70
CA ALA A 316 12.88 -8.01 -14.84
C ALA A 316 13.28 -9.42 -15.30
N LEU A 317 13.19 -9.70 -16.59
CA LEU A 317 13.60 -10.98 -17.18
C LEU A 317 15.11 -11.22 -17.09
N ILE A 318 15.92 -10.18 -17.28
CA ILE A 318 17.38 -10.26 -17.14
C ILE A 318 17.76 -10.61 -15.69
N VAL A 319 17.18 -9.92 -14.71
CA VAL A 319 17.43 -10.18 -13.28
C VAL A 319 16.95 -11.58 -12.91
N LEU A 320 15.76 -11.97 -13.36
CA LEU A 320 15.22 -13.31 -13.16
C LEU A 320 16.21 -14.39 -13.66
N ASN A 321 16.67 -14.27 -14.90
CA ASN A 321 17.60 -15.22 -15.50
C ASN A 321 18.97 -15.23 -14.78
N ALA A 322 19.48 -14.06 -14.41
CA ALA A 322 20.73 -13.95 -13.66
C ALA A 322 20.64 -14.63 -12.29
N MET A 323 19.53 -14.43 -11.57
CA MET A 323 19.29 -15.04 -10.26
C MET A 323 19.02 -16.54 -10.36
N MET A 324 18.29 -17.01 -11.38
CA MET A 324 18.15 -18.45 -11.67
C MET A 324 19.51 -19.11 -11.85
N GLY A 325 20.37 -18.51 -12.68
CA GLY A 325 21.74 -18.97 -12.87
C GLY A 325 22.52 -18.99 -11.55
N ALA A 326 22.37 -17.97 -10.70
CA ALA A 326 23.03 -17.92 -9.39
C ALA A 326 22.60 -19.05 -8.45
N VAL A 327 21.32 -19.46 -8.48
CA VAL A 327 20.78 -20.57 -7.67
C VAL A 327 21.36 -21.91 -8.15
N TYR A 328 21.27 -22.22 -9.44
CA TYR A 328 21.78 -23.49 -9.99
C TYR A 328 23.27 -23.67 -9.75
N GLU A 329 24.04 -22.59 -9.84
CA GLU A 329 25.46 -22.62 -9.62
C GLU A 329 25.88 -22.80 -8.16
N ARG A 330 25.00 -22.47 -7.22
CA ARG A 330 25.22 -22.59 -5.77
C ARG A 330 24.48 -23.79 -5.16
N PHE A 331 24.01 -24.73 -5.98
CA PHE A 331 23.29 -25.91 -5.50
C PHE A 331 24.04 -26.67 -4.39
N ARG A 332 25.35 -26.86 -4.54
CA ARG A 332 26.19 -27.51 -3.50
C ARG A 332 26.27 -26.69 -2.21
N GLU A 333 26.30 -25.36 -2.30
CA GLU A 333 26.32 -24.47 -1.13
C GLU A 333 24.96 -24.50 -0.42
N ILE A 334 23.86 -24.49 -1.17
CA ILE A 334 22.49 -24.64 -0.65
C ILE A 334 22.34 -25.96 0.13
N GLY A 335 22.87 -27.06 -0.42
CA GLY A 335 22.90 -28.35 0.27
C GLY A 335 23.70 -28.33 1.57
N ILE A 336 24.85 -27.65 1.60
CA ILE A 336 25.64 -27.48 2.84
C ILE A 336 24.83 -26.69 3.88
N TYR A 337 24.19 -25.60 3.49
CA TYR A 337 23.36 -24.81 4.40
C TYR A 337 22.19 -25.60 4.99
N SER A 338 21.51 -26.40 4.16
CA SER A 338 20.44 -27.29 4.61
C SER A 338 20.94 -28.34 5.59
N SER A 339 22.09 -28.96 5.32
CA SER A 339 22.71 -29.96 6.22
C SER A 339 23.12 -29.38 7.58
N VAL A 340 23.38 -28.07 7.66
CA VAL A 340 23.67 -27.37 8.94
C VAL A 340 22.37 -26.96 9.66
N GLY A 341 21.19 -27.21 9.07
CA GLY A 341 19.88 -26.99 9.68
C GLY A 341 19.20 -25.67 9.30
N LEU A 342 19.66 -24.97 8.26
CA LEU A 342 18.95 -23.77 7.77
C LEU A 342 17.59 -24.16 7.18
N ALA A 343 16.53 -23.54 7.69
CA ALA A 343 15.19 -23.68 7.12
C ALA A 343 15.19 -23.21 5.65
N PRO A 344 14.43 -23.88 4.75
CA PRO A 344 14.30 -23.49 3.34
C PRO A 344 13.99 -22.01 3.13
N MET A 345 13.16 -21.42 4.01
CA MET A 345 12.82 -20.00 3.96
C MET A 345 14.02 -19.08 4.22
N HIS A 346 14.93 -19.44 5.13
CA HIS A 346 16.14 -18.66 5.39
C HIS A 346 17.09 -18.69 4.20
N ILE A 347 17.15 -19.81 3.47
CA ILE A 347 17.93 -19.92 2.24
C ILE A 347 17.33 -19.02 1.16
N ALA A 348 16.00 -19.01 0.97
CA ALA A 348 15.35 -18.06 0.07
C ALA A 348 15.66 -16.60 0.44
N LEU A 349 15.59 -16.26 1.73
CA LEU A 349 15.87 -14.91 2.21
C LEU A 349 17.31 -14.46 1.90
N LEU A 350 18.28 -15.38 1.92
CA LEU A 350 19.67 -15.08 1.57
C LEU A 350 19.81 -14.63 0.11
N PHE A 351 19.07 -15.24 -0.82
CA PHE A 351 19.04 -14.82 -2.23
C PHE A 351 18.28 -13.51 -2.43
N ILE A 352 17.18 -13.29 -1.68
CA ILE A 352 16.46 -12.00 -1.69
C ILE A 352 17.38 -10.89 -1.18
N ALA A 353 18.10 -11.12 -0.08
CA ALA A 353 19.05 -10.16 0.47
C ALA A 353 20.19 -9.85 -0.53
N GLU A 354 20.70 -10.85 -1.25
CA GLU A 354 21.67 -10.63 -2.32
C GLU A 354 21.12 -9.74 -3.44
N ALA A 355 19.87 -9.98 -3.86
CA ALA A 355 19.21 -9.14 -4.86
C ALA A 355 18.98 -7.70 -4.37
N CYS A 356 18.59 -7.51 -3.10
CA CYS A 356 18.48 -6.18 -2.50
C CYS A 356 19.81 -5.41 -2.57
N VAL A 357 20.94 -6.08 -2.29
CA VAL A 357 22.27 -5.46 -2.42
C VAL A 357 22.54 -5.02 -3.86
N TYR A 358 22.21 -5.86 -4.86
CA TYR A 358 22.34 -5.47 -6.26
C TYR A 358 21.43 -4.29 -6.63
N ALA A 359 20.20 -4.26 -6.13
CA ALA A 359 19.27 -3.15 -6.37
C ALA A 359 19.80 -1.84 -5.77
N VAL A 360 20.25 -1.84 -4.51
CA VAL A 360 20.80 -0.63 -3.86
C VAL A 360 22.01 -0.10 -4.63
N ILE A 361 22.96 -0.97 -4.98
CA ILE A 361 24.15 -0.57 -5.75
C ILE A 361 23.76 -0.07 -7.14
N GLY A 362 22.87 -0.79 -7.84
CA GLY A 362 22.40 -0.41 -9.18
C GLY A 362 21.67 0.92 -9.19
N VAL A 363 20.80 1.17 -8.21
CA VAL A 363 20.10 2.45 -8.05
C VAL A 363 21.07 3.59 -7.76
N THR A 364 22.03 3.36 -6.86
CA THR A 364 23.02 4.38 -6.48
C THR A 364 23.88 4.76 -7.67
N LEU A 365 24.43 3.76 -8.38
CA LEU A 365 25.25 3.98 -9.56
C LEU A 365 24.43 4.58 -10.71
N GLY A 366 23.19 4.12 -10.91
CA GLY A 366 22.30 4.62 -11.95
C GLY A 366 21.91 6.07 -11.74
N TYR A 367 21.65 6.47 -10.50
CA TYR A 367 21.40 7.86 -10.13
C TYR A 367 22.63 8.74 -10.37
N MET A 368 23.82 8.32 -9.91
CA MET A 368 25.06 9.08 -10.13
C MET A 368 25.40 9.19 -11.62
N PHE A 369 25.22 8.10 -12.37
CA PHE A 369 25.42 8.09 -13.82
C PHE A 369 24.43 8.99 -14.54
N GLY A 370 23.15 8.95 -14.16
CA GLY A 370 22.12 9.80 -14.73
C GLY A 370 22.34 11.28 -14.47
N GLN A 371 22.77 11.65 -13.26
CA GLN A 371 23.15 13.03 -12.92
C GLN A 371 24.38 13.50 -13.71
N GLY A 372 25.42 12.66 -13.80
CA GLY A 372 26.65 12.98 -14.53
C GLY A 372 26.38 13.16 -16.03
N LEU A 373 25.69 12.19 -16.64
CA LEU A 373 25.37 12.22 -18.06
C LEU A 373 24.41 13.37 -18.39
N GLY A 374 23.41 13.64 -17.54
CA GLY A 374 22.48 14.76 -17.74
C GLY A 374 23.17 16.11 -17.75
N LYS A 375 24.07 16.36 -16.79
CA LYS A 375 24.86 17.61 -16.78
C LYS A 375 25.71 17.78 -18.02
N ILE A 376 26.34 16.70 -18.51
CA ILE A 376 27.14 16.73 -19.74
C ILE A 376 26.25 17.05 -20.94
N LEU A 377 25.11 16.38 -21.08
CA LEU A 377 24.20 16.56 -22.20
C LEU A 377 23.60 17.98 -22.25
N VAL A 378 23.22 18.54 -21.09
CA VAL A 378 22.77 19.93 -20.97
C VAL A 378 23.89 20.92 -21.31
N HIS A 379 25.12 20.67 -20.85
CA HIS A 379 26.27 21.55 -21.12
C HIS A 379 26.60 21.68 -22.61
N TYR A 380 26.44 20.60 -23.38
CA TYR A 380 26.73 20.57 -24.82
C TYR A 380 25.50 20.88 -25.70
N ASP A 381 24.39 21.32 -25.11
CA ASP A 381 23.12 21.63 -25.81
C ASP A 381 22.62 20.48 -26.72
N LEU A 382 22.91 19.24 -26.33
CA LEU A 382 22.53 18.02 -27.05
C LEU A 382 21.07 17.61 -26.79
N LEU A 383 20.35 18.36 -25.94
CA LEU A 383 19.00 18.08 -25.48
C LEU A 383 18.07 19.24 -25.83
N SER A 384 17.88 19.49 -27.13
CA SER A 384 16.86 20.42 -27.59
C SER A 384 15.46 19.86 -27.29
N GLY A 385 14.89 20.25 -26.15
CA GLY A 385 13.50 19.95 -25.76
C GLY A 385 13.30 18.84 -24.74
N LEU A 386 14.36 18.22 -24.21
CA LEU A 386 14.26 17.22 -23.13
C LEU A 386 14.64 17.83 -21.77
N SER A 387 13.63 18.09 -20.93
CA SER A 387 13.86 18.46 -19.53
C SER A 387 14.14 17.21 -18.70
N LEU A 388 15.40 16.97 -18.35
CA LEU A 388 15.75 15.88 -17.43
C LEU A 388 15.29 16.26 -16.01
N ASN A 389 14.30 15.53 -15.50
CA ASN A 389 13.71 15.80 -14.21
C ASN A 389 14.54 15.16 -13.09
N TYR A 390 15.25 15.99 -12.34
CA TYR A 390 16.08 15.57 -11.20
C TYR A 390 15.47 15.96 -9.86
N SER A 391 14.14 15.96 -9.74
CA SER A 391 13.47 16.12 -8.45
C SER A 391 13.90 15.01 -7.48
N SER A 392 14.08 15.36 -6.20
CA SER A 392 14.36 14.38 -5.13
C SER A 392 13.26 13.31 -5.05
N MET A 393 12.01 13.69 -5.33
CA MET A 393 10.88 12.77 -5.37
C MET A 393 11.02 11.77 -6.53
N ALA A 394 11.49 12.22 -7.70
CA ALA A 394 11.71 11.35 -8.85
C ALA A 394 12.77 10.28 -8.57
N ALA A 395 13.83 10.65 -7.86
CA ALA A 395 14.87 9.70 -7.45
C ALA A 395 14.33 8.63 -6.50
N ILE A 396 13.50 9.02 -5.52
CA ILE A 396 12.90 8.09 -4.55
C ILE A 396 11.95 7.13 -5.25
N VAL A 397 11.02 7.63 -6.08
CA VAL A 397 10.07 6.77 -6.80
C VAL A 397 10.80 5.83 -7.74
N SER A 398 11.79 6.32 -8.48
CA SER A 398 12.63 5.48 -9.36
C SER A 398 13.33 4.37 -8.57
N ALA A 399 13.90 4.69 -7.41
CA ALA A 399 14.56 3.72 -6.52
C ALA A 399 13.59 2.64 -6.03
N VAL A 400 12.39 3.03 -5.58
CA VAL A 400 11.34 2.10 -5.14
C VAL A 400 10.90 1.20 -6.29
N MET A 401 10.72 1.76 -7.49
CA MET A 401 10.27 1.01 -8.66
C MET A 401 11.30 -0.02 -9.12
N VAL A 402 12.58 0.36 -9.19
CA VAL A 402 13.69 -0.56 -9.50
C VAL A 402 13.81 -1.65 -8.43
N MET A 403 13.69 -1.28 -7.14
CA MET A 403 13.68 -2.25 -6.04
C MET A 403 12.54 -3.26 -6.19
N ALA A 404 11.32 -2.79 -6.48
CA ALA A 404 10.17 -3.64 -6.70
C ALA A 404 10.38 -4.61 -7.86
N VAL A 405 10.90 -4.14 -9.00
CA VAL A 405 11.24 -4.99 -10.16
C VAL A 405 12.24 -6.08 -9.76
N VAL A 406 13.32 -5.72 -9.05
CA VAL A 406 14.34 -6.69 -8.63
C VAL A 406 13.77 -7.73 -7.67
N LEU A 407 12.99 -7.31 -6.69
CA LEU A 407 12.36 -8.19 -5.72
C LEU A 407 11.38 -9.15 -6.41
N LEU A 408 10.47 -8.62 -7.23
CA LEU A 408 9.48 -9.41 -7.97
C LEU A 408 10.16 -10.46 -8.86
N SER A 409 11.21 -10.08 -9.57
CA SER A 409 12.02 -11.00 -10.39
C SER A 409 12.78 -12.04 -9.60
N THR A 410 13.09 -11.77 -8.33
CA THR A 410 13.88 -12.67 -7.48
C THR A 410 13.00 -13.64 -6.67
N LEU A 411 11.70 -13.36 -6.52
CA LEU A 411 10.78 -14.23 -5.78
C LEU A 411 10.78 -15.67 -6.29
N TYR A 412 10.72 -15.87 -7.61
CA TYR A 412 10.73 -17.21 -8.20
C TYR A 412 12.07 -17.95 -7.98
N PRO A 413 13.25 -17.37 -8.32
CA PRO A 413 14.55 -17.97 -8.01
C PRO A 413 14.74 -18.28 -6.51
N ALA A 414 14.32 -17.38 -5.62
CA ALA A 414 14.42 -17.61 -4.18
C ALA A 414 13.57 -18.80 -3.73
N ARG A 415 12.36 -18.95 -4.30
CA ARG A 415 11.51 -20.12 -4.07
C ARG A 415 12.15 -21.41 -4.59
N LEU A 416 12.80 -21.34 -5.75
CA LEU A 416 13.55 -22.48 -6.30
C LEU A 416 14.70 -22.88 -5.38
N ALA A 417 15.45 -21.91 -4.85
CA ALA A 417 16.53 -22.16 -3.90
C ALA A 417 16.05 -22.83 -2.61
N ALA A 418 14.91 -22.38 -2.06
CA ALA A 418 14.28 -23.02 -0.91
C ALA A 418 13.89 -24.47 -1.20
N ARG A 419 13.28 -24.74 -2.36
CA ARG A 419 12.89 -26.11 -2.74
C ARG A 419 14.11 -27.02 -2.93
N SER A 420 15.19 -26.51 -3.51
CA SER A 420 16.44 -27.29 -3.65
C SER A 420 17.15 -27.59 -2.33
N ALA A 421 16.78 -26.89 -1.25
CA ALA A 421 17.34 -27.14 0.08
C ALA A 421 16.68 -28.33 0.79
N VAL A 422 15.48 -28.76 0.37
CA VAL A 422 14.90 -29.98 0.92
C VAL A 422 15.75 -31.14 0.41
N PRO A 423 16.39 -31.94 1.28
CA PRO A 423 17.10 -33.13 0.84
C PRO A 423 16.09 -33.96 0.07
N ASP A 424 16.32 -34.07 -1.24
CA ASP A 424 15.56 -34.99 -2.07
C ASP A 424 15.68 -36.34 -1.37
N THR A 425 14.54 -36.83 -0.88
CA THR A 425 14.39 -38.07 -0.15
C THR A 425 15.31 -39.10 -0.78
N VAL A 426 16.33 -39.51 -0.01
CA VAL A 426 17.31 -40.59 -0.26
C VAL A 426 17.01 -41.36 -1.54
N ARG A 427 17.91 -41.32 -2.54
CA ARG A 427 17.93 -42.18 -3.76
C ARG A 427 16.98 -43.36 -3.58
N ARG A 428 15.76 -43.23 -4.11
CA ARG A 428 14.76 -44.31 -4.06
C ARG A 428 15.44 -45.51 -4.73
N TRP A 429 15.74 -46.55 -3.96
CA TRP A 429 16.34 -47.76 -4.51
C TRP A 429 15.44 -48.24 -5.65
N GLN A 430 16.03 -48.42 -6.83
CA GLN A 430 15.36 -48.95 -8.01
C GLN A 430 16.08 -50.25 -8.39
N PRO A 431 15.35 -51.33 -8.64
CA PRO A 431 15.98 -52.56 -9.13
C PRO A 431 16.62 -52.32 -10.51
N PRO A 432 17.62 -53.14 -10.90
CA PRO A 432 18.15 -53.16 -12.27
C PRO A 432 17.03 -53.45 -13.29
N PRO A 433 17.19 -53.12 -14.58
CA PRO A 433 16.20 -53.47 -15.59
C PRO A 433 16.04 -55.01 -15.73
N PRO A 434 14.83 -55.54 -16.00
CA PRO A 434 14.62 -56.98 -16.18
C PRO A 434 15.23 -57.51 -17.49
N GLU A 435 15.50 -58.82 -17.51
CA GLU A 435 15.94 -59.56 -18.70
C GLU A 435 14.73 -60.27 -19.34
N GLY A 436 14.02 -59.56 -20.21
CA GLY A 436 12.81 -60.10 -20.86
C GLY A 436 11.66 -60.26 -19.87
N ASP A 437 11.23 -61.51 -19.65
CA ASP A 437 10.15 -61.84 -18.70
C ASP A 437 10.67 -62.11 -17.28
N ASP A 438 11.99 -62.16 -17.09
CA ASP A 438 12.64 -62.50 -15.84
C ASP A 438 13.27 -61.27 -15.18
N TRP A 439 13.03 -61.10 -13.88
CA TRP A 439 13.56 -60.00 -13.08
C TRP A 439 14.19 -60.55 -11.80
N SER A 440 15.52 -60.46 -11.70
CA SER A 440 16.28 -60.89 -10.52
C SER A 440 17.09 -59.73 -9.95
N PHE A 441 17.06 -59.55 -8.63
CA PHE A 441 17.83 -58.52 -7.94
C PHE A 441 17.94 -58.77 -6.43
N ASP A 442 19.04 -58.27 -5.86
CA ASP A 442 19.24 -58.20 -4.42
C ASP A 442 18.33 -57.12 -3.81
N PHE A 443 17.42 -57.52 -2.92
CA PHE A 443 16.57 -56.61 -2.18
C PHE A 443 17.37 -55.99 -1.02
N PRO A 444 17.27 -54.67 -0.76
CA PRO A 444 18.20 -53.95 0.11
C PRO A 444 17.89 -54.12 1.61
N PHE A 445 17.78 -55.37 2.06
CA PHE A 445 17.57 -55.78 3.44
C PHE A 445 18.46 -56.97 3.77
N MET A 446 18.88 -57.03 5.03
CA MET A 446 19.65 -58.14 5.59
C MET A 446 18.84 -58.74 6.72
N VAL A 447 18.85 -60.06 6.83
CA VAL A 447 18.12 -60.81 7.86
C VAL A 447 19.12 -61.58 8.71
N GLY A 448 18.91 -61.64 10.03
CA GLY A 448 19.75 -62.49 10.89
C GLY A 448 19.51 -63.98 10.61
N GLU A 449 20.54 -64.82 10.72
CA GLU A 449 20.45 -66.29 10.51
C GLU A 449 19.30 -66.94 11.32
N THR A 450 19.10 -66.51 12.57
CA THR A 450 18.03 -67.03 13.45
C THR A 450 16.63 -66.49 13.11
N GLU A 451 16.54 -65.46 12.28
CA GLU A 451 15.30 -64.79 11.91
C GLU A 451 14.74 -65.27 10.55
N VAL A 452 15.52 -66.00 9.74
CA VAL A 452 15.16 -66.43 8.37
C VAL A 452 13.82 -67.17 8.32
N GLU A 453 13.63 -68.19 9.16
CA GLU A 453 12.37 -68.92 9.24
C GLU A 453 11.20 -68.01 9.67
N GLY A 454 11.47 -67.08 10.60
CA GLY A 454 10.47 -66.16 11.12
C GLY A 454 9.99 -65.15 10.07
N ILE A 455 10.91 -64.51 9.34
CA ILE A 455 10.55 -63.57 8.28
C ILE A 455 9.85 -64.27 7.11
N ALA A 456 10.26 -65.49 6.76
CA ALA A 456 9.61 -66.26 5.70
C ALA A 456 8.15 -66.58 6.05
N GLY A 457 7.90 -66.99 7.31
CA GLY A 457 6.56 -67.14 7.84
C GLY A 457 5.78 -65.83 7.85
N PHE A 458 6.38 -64.75 8.35
CA PHE A 458 5.74 -63.43 8.40
C PHE A 458 5.28 -62.96 7.01
N LEU A 459 6.16 -63.04 6.01
CA LEU A 459 5.84 -62.71 4.62
C LEU A 459 4.77 -63.64 4.04
N ALA A 460 4.84 -64.95 4.32
CA ALA A 460 3.81 -65.90 3.88
C ALA A 460 2.43 -65.54 4.46
N GLY A 461 2.37 -65.20 5.75
CA GLY A 461 1.15 -64.74 6.41
C GLY A 461 0.60 -63.45 5.80
N PHE A 462 1.49 -62.49 5.51
CA PHE A 462 1.14 -61.26 4.82
C PHE A 462 0.51 -61.55 3.46
N PHE A 463 1.15 -62.37 2.60
CA PHE A 463 0.59 -62.67 1.27
C PHE A 463 -0.69 -63.48 1.34
N ASN A 464 -0.81 -64.43 2.27
CA ASN A 464 -2.05 -65.18 2.48
C ASN A 464 -3.24 -64.29 2.90
N ALA A 465 -2.98 -63.18 3.60
CA ALA A 465 -4.01 -62.20 3.93
C ALA A 465 -4.55 -61.45 2.69
N TYR A 466 -3.83 -61.50 1.55
CA TYR A 466 -4.24 -60.91 0.27
C TYR A 466 -4.81 -61.95 -0.72
N GLY A 467 -5.45 -63.02 -0.23
CA GLY A 467 -6.13 -64.05 -1.03
C GLY A 467 -7.55 -63.68 -1.52
N GLU A 468 -8.37 -64.70 -1.88
CA GLU A 468 -9.65 -64.61 -2.64
C GLU A 468 -10.69 -63.59 -2.13
N GLU A 469 -10.59 -63.18 -0.86
CA GLU A 469 -11.54 -62.27 -0.20
C GLU A 469 -11.01 -60.83 -0.01
N SER A 470 -9.78 -60.53 -0.45
CA SER A 470 -9.17 -59.21 -0.21
C SER A 470 -9.45 -58.19 -1.32
N ILE A 471 -9.99 -57.02 -0.94
CA ILE A 471 -10.04 -55.83 -1.83
C ILE A 471 -8.76 -55.03 -1.58
N GLY A 472 -7.73 -55.27 -2.40
CA GLY A 472 -6.38 -54.74 -2.16
C GLY A 472 -5.66 -54.22 -3.41
N VAL A 473 -4.43 -53.76 -3.18
CA VAL A 473 -3.50 -53.26 -4.23
C VAL A 473 -2.76 -54.42 -4.92
N LEU A 474 -2.80 -55.60 -4.33
CA LEU A 474 -2.24 -56.85 -4.84
C LEU A 474 -3.16 -58.01 -4.41
N TYR A 475 -3.12 -59.09 -5.18
CA TYR A 475 -3.79 -60.36 -4.90
C TYR A 475 -2.76 -61.49 -5.00
N ALA A 476 -2.66 -62.35 -4.00
CA ALA A 476 -1.70 -63.44 -3.96
C ALA A 476 -2.40 -64.80 -3.88
N ASP A 477 -1.84 -65.79 -4.59
CA ASP A 477 -2.33 -67.16 -4.61
C ASP A 477 -1.15 -68.14 -4.55
N LYS A 478 -1.41 -69.38 -4.12
CA LYS A 478 -0.43 -70.48 -4.05
C LYS A 478 0.85 -70.12 -3.28
N VAL A 479 0.70 -69.40 -2.16
CA VAL A 479 1.82 -69.03 -1.29
C VAL A 479 2.37 -70.26 -0.58
N ARG A 480 3.67 -70.52 -0.71
CA ARG A 480 4.36 -71.66 -0.07
C ARG A 480 5.77 -71.31 0.33
N ILE A 481 6.27 -72.01 1.34
CA ILE A 481 7.66 -71.96 1.76
C ILE A 481 8.31 -73.30 1.38
N VAL A 482 9.45 -73.23 0.69
CA VAL A 482 10.19 -74.39 0.20
C VAL A 482 11.66 -74.31 0.59
N GLU A 483 12.33 -75.46 0.68
CA GLU A 483 13.79 -75.53 0.69
C GLU A 483 14.27 -75.79 -0.74
N GLU A 484 14.93 -74.82 -1.36
CA GLU A 484 15.60 -75.02 -2.65
C GLU A 484 17.09 -75.31 -2.44
N SER A 485 17.67 -76.10 -3.34
CA SER A 485 19.12 -76.30 -3.37
C SER A 485 19.73 -75.25 -4.27
N ASN A 486 20.59 -74.40 -3.73
CA ASN A 486 21.30 -73.40 -4.52
C ASN A 486 22.31 -74.06 -5.48
N GLN A 487 22.95 -73.28 -6.35
CA GLN A 487 23.94 -73.77 -7.32
C GLN A 487 25.17 -74.45 -6.67
N ARG A 488 25.35 -74.31 -5.35
CA ARG A 488 26.41 -74.95 -4.54
C ARG A 488 25.93 -76.18 -3.77
N GLY A 489 24.65 -76.55 -3.89
CA GLY A 489 24.04 -77.68 -3.20
C GLY A 489 23.69 -77.41 -1.72
N GLU A 490 23.70 -76.15 -1.29
CA GLU A 490 23.25 -75.75 0.05
C GLU A 490 21.74 -75.53 0.01
N ARG A 491 21.07 -75.88 1.11
CA ARG A 491 19.62 -75.70 1.23
C ARG A 491 19.32 -74.28 1.67
N GLU A 492 18.53 -73.56 0.88
CA GLU A 492 18.09 -72.20 1.13
C GLU A 492 16.57 -72.15 1.23
N LEU A 493 16.09 -71.33 2.15
CA LEU A 493 14.67 -71.13 2.35
C LEU A 493 14.16 -70.14 1.30
N ALA A 494 13.09 -70.51 0.59
CA ALA A 494 12.47 -69.65 -0.40
C ALA A 494 10.96 -69.56 -0.19
N LEU A 495 10.41 -68.36 -0.36
CA LEU A 495 8.97 -68.10 -0.38
C LEU A 495 8.53 -67.95 -1.83
N GLN A 496 7.60 -68.79 -2.29
CA GLN A 496 7.07 -68.78 -3.65
C GLN A 496 5.58 -68.45 -3.65
N LEU A 497 5.14 -67.62 -4.59
CA LEU A 497 3.73 -67.26 -4.76
C LEU A 497 3.40 -66.82 -6.20
N LEU A 498 2.11 -66.86 -6.55
CA LEU A 498 1.57 -66.14 -7.69
C LEU A 498 0.99 -64.81 -7.22
N LEU A 499 1.27 -63.75 -7.96
CA LEU A 499 0.88 -62.39 -7.60
C LEU A 499 0.22 -61.68 -8.79
N TRP A 500 -0.91 -61.05 -8.53
CA TRP A 500 -1.59 -60.13 -9.44
C TRP A 500 -1.53 -58.72 -8.88
N LEU A 501 -1.23 -57.76 -9.74
CA LEU A 501 -1.03 -56.36 -9.34
C LEU A 501 -2.18 -55.49 -9.83
N ALA A 502 -2.67 -54.61 -8.95
CA ALA A 502 -3.66 -53.62 -9.32
C ALA A 502 -3.07 -52.56 -10.28
N PRO A 503 -3.89 -52.00 -11.19
CA PRO A 503 -5.29 -52.30 -11.42
C PRO A 503 -5.49 -53.62 -12.18
N PHE A 504 -6.42 -54.46 -11.70
CA PHE A 504 -6.58 -55.85 -12.14
C PHE A 504 -7.16 -56.00 -13.56
N ASP A 505 -7.76 -54.94 -14.09
CA ASP A 505 -8.26 -54.84 -15.47
C ASP A 505 -7.15 -55.01 -16.52
N MET A 506 -5.91 -54.67 -16.15
CA MET A 506 -4.74 -54.81 -17.02
C MET A 506 -4.13 -56.21 -16.99
N GLY A 507 -4.66 -57.12 -16.16
CA GLY A 507 -4.33 -58.54 -16.16
C GLY A 507 -2.85 -58.85 -15.92
N VAL A 508 -2.13 -58.04 -15.16
CA VAL A 508 -0.72 -58.28 -14.83
C VAL A 508 -0.64 -59.38 -13.77
N SER A 509 -0.03 -60.51 -14.12
CA SER A 509 0.26 -61.60 -13.20
C SER A 509 1.72 -62.03 -13.29
N GLN A 510 2.28 -62.45 -12.17
CA GLN A 510 3.68 -62.81 -12.06
C GLN A 510 3.90 -63.92 -11.02
N PHE A 511 4.90 -64.74 -11.26
CA PHE A 511 5.47 -65.61 -10.26
C PHE A 511 6.51 -64.82 -9.46
N VAL A 512 6.50 -64.93 -8.14
CA VAL A 512 7.49 -64.28 -7.26
C VAL A 512 8.12 -65.34 -6.36
N GLN A 513 9.43 -65.28 -6.26
CA GLN A 513 10.26 -66.07 -5.38
C GLN A 513 11.17 -65.15 -4.57
N VAL A 514 11.11 -65.27 -3.25
CA VAL A 514 11.97 -64.54 -2.32
C VAL A 514 12.87 -65.55 -1.63
N GLU A 515 14.16 -65.50 -1.95
CA GLU A 515 15.20 -66.40 -1.45
C GLU A 515 16.01 -65.72 -0.35
N PHE A 516 16.36 -66.50 0.68
CA PHE A 516 17.24 -66.05 1.76
C PHE A 516 18.61 -66.71 1.60
N THR A 517 19.57 -65.98 1.04
CA THR A 517 20.90 -66.48 0.69
C THR A 517 21.95 -66.09 1.74
N PRO A 518 22.93 -66.95 2.08
CA PRO A 518 24.00 -66.58 3.01
C PRO A 518 24.82 -65.39 2.48
N SER A 519 24.91 -64.32 3.26
CA SER A 519 25.71 -63.15 2.86
C SER A 519 27.19 -63.34 3.19
N SER A 520 28.03 -62.48 2.61
CA SER A 520 29.46 -62.37 2.95
C SER A 520 29.72 -62.04 4.43
N THR A 521 28.72 -61.50 5.14
CA THR A 521 28.77 -61.21 6.57
C THR A 521 28.27 -62.41 7.36
N ARG A 522 29.12 -62.96 8.25
CA ARG A 522 28.79 -64.13 9.07
C ARG A 522 27.55 -63.85 9.95
N GLY A 523 26.56 -64.74 9.87
CA GLY A 523 25.31 -64.65 10.63
C GLY A 523 24.25 -63.73 10.02
N ALA A 524 24.46 -63.23 8.80
CA ALA A 524 23.50 -62.42 8.06
C ALA A 524 23.19 -63.04 6.69
N TYR A 525 21.92 -63.00 6.32
CA TYR A 525 21.38 -63.49 5.06
C TYR A 525 20.94 -62.31 4.19
N GLY A 526 21.28 -62.36 2.90
CA GLY A 526 20.71 -61.51 1.87
C GLY A 526 19.29 -61.93 1.53
N VAL A 527 18.59 -61.06 0.81
CA VAL A 527 17.23 -61.31 0.32
C VAL A 527 17.27 -61.13 -1.19
N ASP A 528 17.19 -62.23 -1.92
CA ASP A 528 17.19 -62.21 -3.38
C ASP A 528 15.76 -62.40 -3.88
N VAL A 529 15.32 -61.51 -4.77
CA VAL A 529 13.95 -61.54 -5.29
C VAL A 529 14.01 -61.85 -6.77
N TYR A 530 13.33 -62.93 -7.13
CA TYR A 530 13.10 -63.36 -8.49
C TYR A 530 11.63 -63.20 -8.86
N ILE A 531 11.36 -62.58 -9.99
CA ILE A 531 10.02 -62.36 -10.52
C ILE A 531 10.00 -62.80 -11.98
N ARG A 532 9.04 -63.65 -12.34
CA ARG A 532 8.76 -64.00 -13.74
C ARG A 532 7.39 -63.48 -14.14
N ARG A 533 7.33 -62.65 -15.19
CA ARG A 533 6.06 -62.18 -15.78
C ARG A 533 5.31 -63.36 -16.41
N LEU A 534 4.05 -63.55 -16.02
CA LEU A 534 3.16 -64.56 -16.61
C LEU A 534 2.15 -63.94 -17.57
N SER A 535 1.68 -62.73 -17.28
CA SER A 535 0.79 -61.96 -18.16
C SER A 535 0.93 -60.44 -17.96
N GLY A 536 0.46 -59.66 -18.95
CA GLY A 536 0.53 -58.19 -18.96
C GLY A 536 1.63 -57.62 -19.87
N GLN A 537 1.51 -56.35 -20.27
CA GLN A 537 2.52 -55.68 -21.12
C GLN A 537 3.79 -55.33 -20.33
N ASP A 538 4.96 -55.37 -20.97
CA ASP A 538 6.29 -55.30 -20.29
C ASP A 538 6.50 -53.95 -19.59
N THR A 539 6.35 -52.87 -20.36
CA THR A 539 6.47 -51.49 -19.84
C THR A 539 5.48 -51.19 -18.72
N TYR A 540 4.29 -51.81 -18.77
CA TYR A 540 3.27 -51.65 -17.75
C TYR A 540 3.59 -52.48 -16.50
N TRP A 541 3.99 -53.74 -16.67
CA TRP A 541 4.43 -54.66 -15.61
C TRP A 541 5.58 -54.05 -14.79
N GLN A 542 6.59 -53.48 -15.44
CA GLN A 542 7.69 -52.79 -14.76
C GLN A 542 7.20 -51.60 -13.92
N ARG A 543 6.22 -50.84 -14.43
CA ARG A 543 5.67 -49.66 -13.74
C ARG A 543 4.87 -50.04 -12.50
N VAL A 544 4.00 -51.04 -12.59
CA VAL A 544 3.12 -51.42 -11.46
C VAL A 544 3.87 -52.14 -10.35
N ASN A 545 4.98 -52.82 -10.67
CA ASN A 545 5.85 -53.46 -9.65
C ASN A 545 6.46 -52.49 -8.65
N SER A 546 6.55 -51.20 -8.96
CA SER A 546 6.98 -50.19 -7.98
C SER A 546 6.10 -50.15 -6.72
N GLY A 547 4.79 -50.43 -6.85
CA GLY A 547 3.88 -50.55 -5.73
C GLY A 547 4.19 -51.78 -4.86
N PHE A 548 4.43 -52.92 -5.52
CA PHE A 548 4.84 -54.16 -4.87
C PHE A 548 6.15 -54.02 -4.09
N PHE A 549 7.19 -53.42 -4.68
CA PHE A 549 8.46 -53.22 -3.98
C PHE A 549 8.33 -52.34 -2.74
N ASN A 550 7.47 -51.31 -2.80
CA ASN A 550 7.19 -50.46 -1.63
C ASN A 550 6.42 -51.22 -0.54
N ALA A 551 5.47 -52.10 -0.93
CA ALA A 551 4.76 -52.96 0.02
C ALA A 551 5.71 -53.95 0.70
N LEU A 552 6.50 -54.69 -0.08
CA LEU A 552 7.49 -55.63 0.43
C LEU A 552 8.48 -54.94 1.38
N ARG A 553 8.99 -53.76 0.99
CA ARG A 553 9.89 -52.95 1.84
C ARG A 553 9.25 -52.58 3.18
N LYS A 554 7.97 -52.24 3.19
CA LYS A 554 7.23 -51.87 4.41
C LYS A 554 7.13 -53.07 5.35
N GLU A 555 6.90 -54.27 4.83
CA GLU A 555 6.83 -55.50 5.62
C GLU A 555 8.20 -55.85 6.24
N PHE A 556 9.30 -55.73 5.48
CA PHE A 556 10.64 -55.90 6.05
C PHE A 556 10.96 -54.89 7.17
N LEU A 557 10.49 -53.64 7.05
CA LEU A 557 10.63 -52.66 8.13
C LEU A 557 9.75 -53.00 9.34
N LEU A 558 8.54 -53.49 9.12
CA LEU A 558 7.63 -53.87 10.19
C LEU A 558 8.20 -55.04 11.00
N TRP A 559 8.76 -56.06 10.33
CA TRP A 559 9.46 -57.18 10.97
C TRP A 559 10.53 -56.73 11.97
N HIS A 560 11.33 -55.73 11.61
CA HIS A 560 12.39 -55.21 12.48
C HIS A 560 11.86 -54.51 13.74
N THR A 561 10.60 -54.07 13.73
CA THR A 561 9.94 -53.40 14.86
C THR A 561 9.10 -54.34 15.74
N MET A 562 8.90 -55.59 15.33
CA MET A 562 8.11 -56.57 16.08
C MET A 562 8.84 -57.10 17.32
N ALA A 563 8.08 -57.42 18.36
CA ALA A 563 8.60 -58.04 19.57
C ALA A 563 9.03 -59.49 19.31
N ASP A 564 10.01 -59.99 20.07
CA ASP A 564 10.56 -61.34 19.88
C ASP A 564 9.51 -62.45 20.06
N ASP A 565 8.52 -62.25 20.94
CA ASP A 565 7.42 -63.20 21.15
C ASP A 565 6.55 -63.36 19.89
N ASP A 566 6.28 -62.26 19.16
CA ASP A 566 5.50 -62.30 17.92
C ASP A 566 6.29 -62.96 16.77
N LYS A 567 7.62 -62.80 16.75
CA LYS A 567 8.50 -63.44 15.77
C LYS A 567 8.49 -64.96 15.91
N VAL A 568 8.32 -65.49 17.13
CA VAL A 568 8.22 -66.94 17.39
C VAL A 568 6.98 -67.54 16.73
N TYR A 569 5.83 -66.86 16.81
CA TYR A 569 4.59 -67.31 16.15
C TYR A 569 4.77 -67.50 14.63
N HIS A 570 5.41 -66.54 13.97
CA HIS A 570 5.65 -66.62 12.52
C HIS A 570 6.66 -67.71 12.14
N ARG A 571 7.66 -67.97 13.00
CA ARG A 571 8.60 -69.07 12.80
C ARG A 571 7.89 -70.42 12.86
N ASP A 572 7.00 -70.61 13.83
CA ASP A 572 6.26 -71.87 13.98
C ASP A 572 5.32 -72.09 12.79
N MET A 573 4.66 -71.03 12.31
CA MET A 573 3.87 -71.05 11.09
C MET A 573 4.71 -71.43 9.84
N ALA A 574 5.93 -70.91 9.72
CA ALA A 574 6.82 -71.26 8.62
C ALA A 574 7.17 -72.76 8.60
N ARG A 575 7.42 -73.33 9.78
CA ARG A 575 7.71 -74.77 9.94
C ARG A 575 6.52 -75.64 9.61
N GLU A 576 5.31 -75.22 9.97
CA GLU A 576 4.07 -75.91 9.58
C GLU A 576 3.89 -75.90 8.04
N MET A 577 4.12 -74.77 7.40
CA MET A 577 4.03 -74.65 5.93
C MET A 577 5.10 -75.50 5.22
N LEU A 578 6.32 -75.59 5.75
CA LEU A 578 7.37 -76.48 5.24
C LEU A 578 7.00 -77.95 5.40
N ALA A 579 6.40 -78.34 6.54
CA ALA A 579 5.99 -79.71 6.82
C ALA A 579 4.78 -80.16 5.99
N ALA A 580 3.93 -79.23 5.54
CA ALA A 580 2.72 -79.51 4.79
C ALA A 580 2.97 -80.08 3.38
N GLY A 581 4.20 -79.99 2.84
CA GLY A 581 4.63 -80.72 1.65
C GLY A 581 4.04 -80.21 0.31
N ALA A 582 4.90 -80.15 -0.71
CA ALA A 582 4.64 -79.58 -2.03
C ALA A 582 3.65 -80.39 -2.91
N ASP A 583 2.35 -80.11 -2.82
CA ASP A 583 1.34 -80.72 -3.72
C ASP A 583 0.88 -79.81 -4.87
N VAL A 584 1.57 -78.69 -5.10
CA VAL A 584 1.25 -77.78 -6.21
C VAL A 584 2.44 -77.68 -7.17
N VAL A 585 2.35 -78.37 -8.29
CA VAL A 585 3.29 -78.19 -9.41
C VAL A 585 2.95 -76.86 -10.08
N PHE A 586 3.88 -75.89 -10.07
CA PHE A 586 3.85 -74.79 -11.04
C PHE A 586 4.23 -75.43 -12.38
N SER A 587 3.24 -75.82 -13.17
CA SER A 587 3.47 -76.54 -14.43
C SER A 587 4.23 -75.64 -15.41
N ASP A 588 5.48 -75.99 -15.66
CA ASP A 588 6.33 -75.44 -16.71
C ASP A 588 5.91 -76.01 -18.08
N GLU A 589 4.64 -75.82 -18.48
CA GLU A 589 4.20 -76.14 -19.84
C GLU A 589 4.41 -74.93 -20.74
N ARG A 590 5.67 -74.71 -21.14
CA ARG A 590 6.13 -74.26 -22.48
C ARG A 590 7.63 -73.92 -22.47
N ALA A 591 8.45 -74.93 -22.21
CA ALA A 591 9.88 -74.93 -22.60
C ALA A 591 10.13 -76.03 -23.65
N ALA A 592 9.37 -76.00 -24.74
CA ALA A 592 9.67 -76.67 -26.02
C ALA A 592 8.75 -76.09 -27.10
N GLY A 593 9.27 -75.09 -27.82
CA GLY A 593 8.60 -74.43 -28.94
C GLY A 593 9.51 -73.39 -29.56
#